data_AF-A0A072UAQ1-F1
#
_entry.id   AF-A0A072UAQ1-F1
#
_cell.length_a   1.000
_cell.length_b   1.000
_cell.length_c   1.000
_cell.angle_alpha   90.00
_cell.angle_beta   90.00
_cell.angle_gamma   90.00
#
_symmetry.space_group_name_H-M   'P 1'
#
loop_
_entity.id
_entity.type
_entity.pdbx_description
1 polymer ?
#
loop_
_entity_poly.entity_id
_entity_poly.type
_entity_poly.pdbx_seq_one_letter_code
_entity_poly.pdbx_strand_id
1 'polypeptide(L)'
;MYNEEASTMFLAWFEANHQYVGGRDLTYAEFPTRFTYEKKDKRWQPRKAGYQIGRLHYTPPGIGELYYMRILLTVQKGCMGYRCIKTINGHTYDTFQEACSTLGLLDDDKEFLDGIMENAELGL
;
A
#
# COMPACT_ATOMS: atom_id res chain seq x y z
N MET A 1 -2.84 -3.84 -17.76
CA MET A 1 -2.34 -5.15 -17.31
C MET A 1 -1.02 -4.90 -16.60
N TYR A 2 -1.01 -4.92 -15.27
CA TYR A 2 0.22 -4.69 -14.49
C TYR A 2 1.11 -5.94 -14.62
N ASN A 3 2.36 -5.74 -15.03
CA ASN A 3 3.29 -6.81 -15.37
C ASN A 3 3.61 -7.67 -14.13
N GLU A 4 3.16 -8.93 -14.11
CA GLU A 4 3.36 -9.90 -13.01
C GLU A 4 4.80 -10.46 -12.95
N GLU A 5 5.63 -10.25 -13.98
CA GLU A 5 6.96 -10.87 -14.06
C GLU A 5 8.07 -10.12 -13.30
N ALA A 6 7.82 -8.87 -12.87
CA ALA A 6 8.77 -8.14 -12.05
C ALA A 6 8.45 -8.36 -10.56
N SER A 7 9.18 -9.25 -9.88
CA SER A 7 9.20 -9.27 -8.41
C SER A 7 9.69 -7.92 -7.89
N THR A 8 8.75 -7.06 -7.53
CA THR A 8 9.02 -5.75 -6.95
C THR A 8 9.30 -5.92 -5.46
N MET A 9 9.99 -4.95 -4.87
CA MET A 9 10.19 -4.90 -3.41
C MET A 9 8.86 -4.96 -2.63
N PHE A 10 7.79 -4.44 -3.25
CA PHE A 10 6.43 -4.51 -2.74
C PHE A 10 5.84 -5.93 -2.81
N LEU A 11 5.96 -6.64 -3.93
CA LEU A 11 5.49 -8.04 -4.01
C LEU A 11 6.28 -8.96 -3.08
N ALA A 12 7.58 -8.72 -2.93
CA ALA A 12 8.42 -9.46 -1.99
C ALA A 12 7.98 -9.30 -0.53
N TRP A 13 7.26 -8.22 -0.17
CA TRP A 13 6.72 -8.04 1.18
C TRP A 13 5.64 -9.08 1.51
N PHE A 14 4.80 -9.43 0.54
CA PHE A 14 3.80 -10.48 0.71
C PHE A 14 4.46 -11.83 1.01
N GLU A 15 5.48 -12.18 0.24
CA GLU A 15 6.26 -13.41 0.44
C GLU A 15 6.95 -13.41 1.80
N ALA A 16 7.51 -12.28 2.22
CA ALA A 16 8.12 -12.15 3.53
C ALA A 16 7.11 -12.36 4.67
N ASN A 17 5.87 -11.91 4.53
CA ASN A 17 4.82 -12.12 5.54
C ASN A 17 4.33 -13.57 5.59
N HIS A 18 4.40 -14.32 4.48
CA HIS A 18 4.21 -15.77 4.50
C HIS A 18 5.32 -16.45 5.31
N GLN A 19 6.57 -16.06 5.07
CA GLN A 19 7.76 -16.72 5.63
C GLN A 19 8.05 -16.33 7.09
N TYR A 20 7.86 -15.07 7.47
CA TYR A 20 8.31 -14.52 8.75
C TYR A 20 7.15 -13.97 9.56
N VAL A 21 6.82 -14.65 10.67
CA VAL A 21 5.76 -14.20 11.61
C VAL A 21 6.03 -12.79 12.11
N GLY A 22 7.29 -12.43 12.38
CA GLY A 22 7.66 -11.09 12.85
C GLY A 22 7.44 -9.95 11.84
N GLY A 23 7.13 -10.27 10.57
CA GLY A 23 6.72 -9.28 9.58
C GLY A 23 5.24 -8.91 9.67
N ARG A 24 4.42 -9.77 10.29
CA ARG A 24 2.95 -9.67 10.25
C ARG A 24 2.39 -8.53 11.09
N ASP A 25 3.18 -8.01 12.03
CA ASP A 25 2.82 -6.87 12.88
C ASP A 25 3.25 -5.50 12.30
N LEU A 26 3.83 -5.50 11.10
CA LEU A 26 4.38 -4.33 10.43
C LEU A 26 3.57 -3.98 9.19
N THR A 27 3.38 -2.68 8.98
CA THR A 27 2.92 -2.15 7.69
C THR A 27 4.05 -2.20 6.67
N TYR A 28 3.73 -2.00 5.39
CA TYR A 28 4.78 -1.94 4.36
C TYR A 28 5.74 -0.74 4.59
N ALA A 29 5.23 0.40 5.07
CA ALA A 29 6.05 1.57 5.42
C ALA A 29 7.01 1.30 6.60
N GLU A 30 6.56 0.52 7.58
CA GLU A 30 7.36 0.13 8.74
C GLU A 30 8.28 -1.06 8.47
N PHE A 31 8.03 -1.85 7.43
CA PHE A 31 8.78 -3.09 7.16
C PHE A 31 10.31 -2.93 7.16
N PRO A 32 10.88 -1.87 6.54
CA PRO A 32 12.32 -1.65 6.52
C PRO A 32 12.96 -1.41 7.89
N THR A 33 12.16 -1.15 8.93
CA THR A 33 12.64 -0.98 10.30
C THR A 33 13.14 -2.29 10.90
N ARG A 34 12.57 -3.42 10.48
CA ARG A 34 12.89 -4.77 10.98
C ARG A 34 13.43 -5.72 9.92
N PHE A 35 13.26 -5.39 8.65
CA PHE A 35 13.72 -6.19 7.52
C PHE A 35 14.62 -5.37 6.60
N THR A 36 15.52 -6.07 5.90
CA THR A 36 16.37 -5.49 4.86
C THR A 36 16.05 -6.18 3.53
N TYR A 37 15.92 -5.40 2.46
CA TYR A 37 15.71 -5.94 1.13
C TYR A 37 17.04 -6.33 0.48
N GLU A 38 17.20 -7.62 0.20
CA GLU A 38 18.34 -8.17 -0.53
C GLU A 38 18.08 -8.05 -2.04
N LYS A 39 18.81 -7.16 -2.71
CA LYS A 39 18.57 -6.85 -4.13
C LYS A 39 18.92 -8.02 -5.04
N LYS A 40 19.94 -8.81 -4.69
CA LYS A 40 20.38 -9.95 -5.51
C LYS A 40 19.30 -11.01 -5.63
N ASP A 41 18.68 -11.33 -4.50
CA ASP A 41 17.66 -12.38 -4.41
C ASP A 41 16.23 -11.83 -4.46
N LYS A 42 16.07 -10.51 -4.59
CA LYS A 42 14.79 -9.79 -4.61
C LYS A 42 13.85 -10.19 -3.46
N ARG A 43 14.38 -10.31 -2.24
CA ARG A 43 13.62 -10.74 -1.07
C ARG A 43 13.93 -9.92 0.17
N TRP A 44 12.98 -9.87 1.09
CA TRP A 44 13.22 -9.35 2.43
C TRP A 44 13.82 -10.44 3.33
N GLN A 45 14.74 -10.02 4.19
CA GLN A 45 15.29 -10.86 5.24
C GLN A 45 15.26 -10.11 6.58
N PRO A 46 15.13 -10.84 7.72
CA PRO A 46 15.23 -10.23 9.04
C PRO A 46 16.53 -9.44 9.17
N ARG A 47 16.41 -8.21 9.65
CA ARG A 47 17.55 -7.31 9.83
C ARG A 47 18.42 -7.81 11.00
N LYS A 48 19.73 -7.86 10.78
CA LYS A 48 20.71 -8.24 11.82
C LYS A 48 21.11 -7.07 12.72
N ALA A 49 21.18 -5.83 12.18
CA ALA A 49 21.53 -4.63 12.92
C ALA A 49 21.04 -3.33 12.23
N GLY A 50 20.94 -2.24 12.99
CA GLY A 50 20.56 -0.90 12.52
C GLY A 50 19.04 -0.67 12.46
N TYR A 51 18.66 0.52 12.00
CA TYR A 51 17.26 0.93 11.81
C TYR A 51 17.14 1.80 10.55
N GLN A 52 16.05 1.64 9.80
CA GLN A 52 15.73 2.47 8.65
C GLN A 52 14.23 2.71 8.59
N ILE A 53 13.82 3.94 8.31
CA ILE A 53 12.43 4.28 8.02
C ILE A 53 12.19 4.07 6.52
N GLY A 54 11.20 3.25 6.17
CA GLY A 54 10.75 3.10 4.80
C GLY A 54 10.12 4.40 4.30
N ARG A 55 10.48 4.84 3.09
CA ARG A 55 9.79 5.94 2.42
C ARG A 55 8.89 5.36 1.34
N LEU A 56 7.58 5.54 1.48
CA LEU A 56 6.65 5.34 0.37
C LEU A 56 6.83 6.47 -0.65
N HIS A 57 6.84 6.12 -1.93
CA HIS A 57 6.85 7.11 -2.99
C HIS A 57 5.62 8.02 -2.89
N TYR A 58 5.80 9.30 -3.22
CA TYR A 58 4.67 10.22 -3.32
C TYR A 58 3.77 9.79 -4.48
N THR A 59 2.51 9.54 -4.17
CA THR A 59 1.46 9.27 -5.15
C THR A 59 0.43 10.39 -5.01
N PRO A 60 0.25 11.26 -6.02
CA PRO A 60 -0.75 12.30 -5.96
C PRO A 60 -2.18 11.71 -6.03
N PRO A 61 -3.18 12.40 -5.43
CA PRO A 61 -4.57 11.93 -5.41
C PRO A 61 -5.18 11.67 -6.80
N GLY A 62 -4.78 12.44 -7.83
CA GLY A 62 -5.30 12.31 -9.21
C GLY A 62 -4.98 10.99 -9.93
N ILE A 63 -4.23 10.07 -9.30
CA ILE A 63 -3.92 8.74 -9.85
C ILE A 63 -4.94 7.67 -9.37
N GLY A 64 -5.97 8.08 -8.62
CA GLY A 64 -7.09 7.20 -8.25
C GLY A 64 -6.67 6.05 -7.34
N GLU A 65 -6.96 4.80 -7.71
CA GLU A 65 -6.76 3.62 -6.87
C GLU A 65 -5.35 3.43 -6.31
N LEU A 66 -4.31 3.90 -7.00
CA LEU A 66 -2.93 3.84 -6.46
C LEU A 66 -2.71 4.79 -5.29
N TYR A 67 -3.41 5.93 -5.24
CA TYR A 67 -3.37 6.84 -4.11
C TYR A 67 -3.96 6.18 -2.86
N TYR A 68 -5.16 5.59 -2.99
CA TYR A 68 -5.82 4.90 -1.89
C TYR A 68 -5.04 3.66 -1.44
N MET A 69 -4.48 2.89 -2.37
CA MET A 69 -3.59 1.78 -2.04
C MET A 69 -2.39 2.26 -1.21
N ARG A 70 -1.74 3.37 -1.59
CA ARG A 70 -0.62 3.93 -0.83
C ARG A 70 -1.02 4.25 0.62
N ILE A 71 -2.22 4.80 0.83
CA ILE A 71 -2.76 5.08 2.17
C ILE A 71 -2.95 3.76 2.93
N LEU A 72 -3.56 2.75 2.31
CA LEU A 72 -3.75 1.45 2.97
C LEU A 72 -2.42 0.80 3.37
N LEU A 73 -1.35 0.99 2.59
CA LEU A 73 -0.02 0.47 2.91
C LEU A 73 0.63 1.10 4.16
N THR A 74 0.10 2.21 4.69
CA THR A 74 0.57 2.81 5.95
C THR A 74 -0.20 2.32 7.18
N VAL A 75 -1.30 1.59 7.00
CA VAL A 75 -2.16 1.12 8.11
C VAL A 75 -2.33 -0.39 8.12
N GLN A 76 -2.32 -1.03 6.95
CA GLN A 76 -2.49 -2.47 6.81
C GLN A 76 -1.20 -3.21 7.12
N LYS A 77 -1.31 -4.20 8.01
CA LYS A 77 -0.19 -4.97 8.53
C LYS A 77 -0.22 -6.39 8.02
N GLY A 78 0.96 -6.95 7.80
CA GLY A 78 1.12 -8.37 7.54
C GLY A 78 0.41 -8.90 6.29
N CYS A 79 0.11 -8.03 5.32
CA CYS A 79 -0.60 -8.46 4.12
C CYS A 79 0.21 -9.51 3.36
N MET A 80 -0.49 -10.53 2.87
CA MET A 80 0.07 -11.68 2.14
C MET A 80 -0.40 -11.72 0.68
N GLY A 81 -0.99 -10.62 0.21
CA GLY A 81 -1.52 -10.46 -1.14
C GLY A 81 -2.41 -9.21 -1.24
N TYR A 82 -2.75 -8.81 -2.47
CA TYR A 82 -3.55 -7.60 -2.74
C TYR A 82 -4.92 -7.62 -2.05
N ARG A 83 -5.59 -8.77 -1.99
CA ARG A 83 -6.90 -8.90 -1.32
C ARG A 83 -6.82 -8.45 0.14
N CYS A 84 -5.73 -8.78 0.82
CA CYS A 84 -5.53 -8.44 2.22
C CYS A 84 -5.47 -6.93 2.45
N ILE A 85 -4.94 -6.15 1.50
CA ILE A 85 -4.82 -4.69 1.63
C ILE A 85 -6.21 -4.03 1.73
N LYS A 86 -7.20 -4.58 1.03
CA LYS A 86 -8.59 -4.10 1.04
C LYS A 86 -9.52 -4.94 1.91
N THR A 87 -8.98 -5.73 2.85
CA THR A 87 -9.77 -6.51 3.80
C THR A 87 -9.81 -5.82 5.16
N ILE A 88 -10.96 -5.30 5.57
CA ILE A 88 -11.16 -4.63 6.87
C ILE A 88 -12.12 -5.48 7.71
N ASN A 89 -11.72 -5.84 8.93
CA ASN A 89 -12.54 -6.63 9.86
C ASN A 89 -13.15 -7.90 9.22
N GLY A 90 -12.42 -8.56 8.32
CA GLY A 90 -12.86 -9.78 7.62
C GLY A 90 -13.70 -9.54 6.36
N HIS A 91 -14.12 -8.30 6.08
CA HIS A 91 -14.80 -7.95 4.83
C HIS A 91 -13.80 -7.45 3.79
N THR A 92 -13.87 -8.00 2.56
CA THR A 92 -13.04 -7.56 1.44
C THR A 92 -13.83 -6.63 0.54
N TYR A 93 -13.35 -5.40 0.35
CA TYR A 93 -13.97 -4.39 -0.51
C TYR A 93 -13.58 -4.57 -1.98
N ASP A 94 -14.32 -3.97 -2.91
CA ASP A 94 -14.01 -4.07 -4.34
C ASP A 94 -12.86 -3.13 -4.73
N THR A 95 -12.84 -1.93 -4.15
CA THR A 95 -11.82 -0.90 -4.40
C THR A 95 -10.98 -0.59 -3.16
N PHE A 96 -9.79 0.00 -3.37
CA PHE A 96 -8.99 0.56 -2.29
C PHE A 96 -9.64 1.82 -1.71
N GLN A 97 -10.34 2.62 -2.52
CA GLN A 97 -11.09 3.78 -2.05
C GLN A 97 -12.14 3.41 -0.99
N GLU A 98 -12.98 2.40 -1.25
CA GLU A 98 -14.00 1.95 -0.30
C GLU A 98 -13.39 1.45 1.02
N ALA A 99 -12.25 0.75 0.94
CA ALA A 99 -11.52 0.31 2.12
C ALA A 99 -10.95 1.51 2.92
N CYS A 100 -10.42 2.54 2.25
CA CYS A 100 -10.00 3.78 2.90
C CYS A 100 -11.17 4.51 3.57
N SER A 101 -12.30 4.64 2.86
CA SER A 101 -13.52 5.27 3.37
C SER A 101 -14.04 4.55 4.61
N THR A 102 -14.10 3.21 4.58
CA THR A 102 -14.49 2.37 5.71
C THR A 102 -13.61 2.60 6.95
N LEU A 103 -12.31 2.82 6.75
CA LEU A 103 -11.38 3.10 7.83
C LEU A 103 -11.42 4.57 8.31
N GLY A 104 -12.23 5.44 7.69
CA GLY A 104 -12.26 6.86 7.97
C GLY A 104 -10.95 7.58 7.61
N LEU A 105 -10.25 7.10 6.58
CA LEU A 105 -8.96 7.67 6.14
C LEU A 105 -9.11 8.74 5.05
N LEU A 106 -10.34 8.96 4.58
CA LEU A 106 -10.67 10.03 3.65
C LEU A 106 -11.32 11.14 4.49
N ASP A 107 -10.77 12.36 4.40
CA ASP A 107 -11.47 13.53 4.91
C ASP A 107 -12.78 13.68 4.11
N ASP A 108 -13.89 13.94 4.80
CA ASP A 108 -15.23 14.01 4.20
C ASP A 108 -15.20 14.71 2.83
N ASP A 109 -15.49 13.91 1.78
CA ASP A 109 -15.30 14.17 0.35
C ASP A 109 -16.13 15.35 -0.22
N LYS A 110 -16.04 16.54 0.38
CA LYS A 110 -16.66 17.75 -0.17
C LYS A 110 -15.71 18.57 -1.03
N GLU A 111 -14.40 18.54 -0.79
CA GLU A 111 -13.45 19.37 -1.57
C GLU A 111 -12.78 18.63 -2.73
N PHE A 112 -12.88 17.30 -2.80
CA PHE A 112 -12.23 16.54 -3.88
C PHE A 112 -13.11 16.38 -5.14
N LEU A 113 -14.44 16.41 -4.98
CA LEU A 113 -15.38 16.32 -6.11
C LEU A 113 -15.36 17.59 -6.99
N ASP A 114 -15.20 18.76 -6.39
CA ASP A 114 -15.22 20.04 -7.13
C ASP A 114 -13.99 20.22 -8.04
N GLY A 115 -12.81 19.72 -7.64
CA GLY A 115 -11.57 19.87 -8.41
C GLY A 115 -11.41 18.91 -9.60
N ILE A 116 -12.14 17.79 -9.64
CA ILE A 116 -12.10 16.84 -10.76
C ILE A 116 -13.15 17.18 -11.83
N MET A 117 -14.29 17.74 -11.42
CA MET A 117 -15.34 18.16 -12.36
C MET A 117 -14.94 19.39 -13.18
N GLU A 118 -14.14 20.31 -12.64
CA GLU A 118 -13.79 21.55 -13.35
C GLU A 118 -12.82 21.34 -14.53
N ASN A 119 -12.11 20.19 -14.58
CA ASN A 119 -11.18 19.89 -15.68
C ASN A 119 -11.79 19.05 -16.81
N ALA A 120 -13.08 18.70 -16.72
CA ALA A 120 -13.83 18.02 -17.79
C ALA A 120 -14.69 18.97 -18.64
N GLU A 121 -14.83 20.26 -18.26
CA GLU A 121 -15.68 21.23 -18.96
C GLU A 121 -14.94 22.38 -19.69
N LEU A 122 -13.62 22.38 -19.78
CA LEU A 122 -12.88 23.32 -20.66
C LEU A 122 -12.41 22.66 -21.97
N GLY A 123 -13.25 21.78 -22.50
CA GLY A 123 -13.20 21.26 -23.85
C GLY A 123 -14.21 21.94 -24.77
N LEU A 124 -14.18 23.27 -24.87
CA LEU A 124 -14.69 24.06 -26.00
C LEU A 124 -13.78 25.26 -26.26
#